data_AF-A0AAP5MAL7-F1
#
_entry.id   AF-A0AAP5MAL7-F1
#
_cell.length_a   1.000
_cell.length_b   1.000
_cell.length_c   1.000
_cell.angle_alpha   90.00
_cell.angle_beta   90.00
_cell.angle_gamma   90.00
#
_symmetry.space_group_name_H-M   'P 1'
#
loop_
_entity.id
_entity.type
_entity.pdbx_description
1 polymer ?
#
loop_
_entity_poly.entity_id
_entity_poly.type
_entity_poly.pdbx_seq_one_letter_code
_entity_poly.pdbx_strand_id
1 'polypeptide(L)' 'MTDLASLKWSQNVNCHGSSVSWDFPVNGISKIFLLHWNKINKNNALKPQEGELIIIRQYGCVTHIVKVFNNTL' A
#
# COMPACT_ATOMS: atom_id res chain seq x y z
N MET A 1 -11.71 16.57 7.05
CA MET A 1 -10.52 16.15 7.82
C MET A 1 -10.41 14.65 7.68
N THR A 2 -9.25 14.11 7.30
CA THR A 2 -9.09 12.65 7.15
C THR A 2 -9.06 12.03 8.54
N ASP A 3 -10.05 11.20 8.87
CA ASP A 3 -10.07 10.43 10.11
C ASP A 3 -9.00 9.33 10.03
N LEU A 4 -8.04 9.37 10.96
CA LEU A 4 -6.92 8.43 11.03
C LEU A 4 -7.17 7.28 12.01
N ALA A 5 -8.35 7.20 12.64
CA ALA A 5 -8.69 6.12 13.57
C ALA A 5 -8.60 4.72 12.92
N SER A 6 -8.75 4.63 11.60
CA SER A 6 -8.61 3.38 10.85
C SER A 6 -7.20 3.13 10.29
N LEU A 7 -6.21 3.96 10.63
CA LEU A 7 -4.81 3.74 10.24
C LEU A 7 -4.17 2.65 11.10
N LYS A 8 -4.11 1.44 10.55
CA LYS A 8 -3.59 0.25 11.23
C LYS A 8 -2.39 -0.38 10.53
N TRP A 9 -2.10 0.06 9.31
CA TRP A 9 -1.15 -0.62 8.44
C TRP A 9 -0.07 0.32 7.95
N SER A 10 1.13 -0.24 7.79
CA SER A 10 2.24 0.43 7.14
C SER A 10 2.90 -0.52 6.16
N GLN A 11 3.05 -0.07 4.92
CA GLN A 11 3.74 -0.81 3.88
C GLN A 11 5.00 -0.04 3.52
N ASN A 12 6.15 -0.68 3.66
CA ASN A 12 7.38 -0.16 3.07
C ASN A 12 7.51 -0.70 1.65
N VAL A 13 7.71 0.20 0.70
CA VAL A 13 7.88 -0.12 -0.71
C VAL A 13 9.34 0.09 -1.07
N ASN A 14 9.97 -0.93 -1.64
CA ASN A 14 11.33 -0.87 -2.16
C ASN A 14 11.24 -0.90 -3.68
N CYS A 15 12.06 -0.13 -4.41
CA CYS A 15 12.09 -0.25 -5.87
C CYS A 15 12.60 -1.65 -6.27
N HIS A 16 11.78 -2.47 -6.93
CA HIS A 16 12.28 -3.66 -7.63
C HIS A 16 12.78 -3.27 -9.02
N GLY A 17 14.07 -2.94 -9.14
CA GLY A 17 14.72 -2.71 -10.43
C GLY A 17 15.85 -1.67 -10.40
N SER A 18 16.56 -1.54 -11.53
CA SER A 18 17.62 -0.54 -11.73
C SER A 18 17.08 0.87 -12.02
N SER A 19 15.78 1.01 -12.25
CA SER A 19 15.10 2.29 -12.40
C SER A 19 14.50 2.76 -11.08
N VAL A 20 14.74 4.03 -10.73
CA VAL A 20 14.27 4.72 -9.50
C VAL A 20 12.74 4.95 -9.50
N SER A 21 11.99 4.18 -10.28
CA SER A 21 10.54 4.28 -10.39
C SER A 21 9.86 3.53 -9.26
N TRP A 22 8.77 4.10 -8.75
CA TRP A 22 7.89 3.51 -7.75
C TRP A 22 7.55 2.04 -8.07
N ASP A 23 7.53 1.18 -7.06
CA ASP A 23 7.35 -0.27 -7.22
C ASP A 23 5.91 -0.72 -7.50
N PHE A 24 4.99 0.22 -7.69
CA PHE A 24 3.60 -0.06 -8.02
C PHE A 24 3.25 0.56 -9.38
N PRO A 25 2.60 -0.20 -10.28
CA PRO A 25 2.10 0.35 -11.52
C PRO A 25 0.96 1.33 -11.20
N VAL A 26 1.20 2.62 -11.43
CA VAL A 26 0.14 3.64 -11.41
C VAL A 26 -0.62 3.52 -12.74
N ASN A 27 -1.72 2.77 -12.73
CA ASN A 27 -2.56 2.70 -13.93
C ASN A 27 -3.29 4.04 -14.09
N GLY A 28 -3.44 4.53 -15.33
CA GLY A 28 -3.71 5.94 -15.70
C GLY A 28 -4.93 6.64 -15.07
N ILE A 29 -5.73 5.94 -14.27
CA ILE A 29 -6.77 6.49 -13.40
C ILE A 29 -6.21 6.67 -11.97
N SER A 30 -5.05 7.32 -11.85
CA SER A 30 -4.39 8.04 -10.73
C SER A 30 -4.66 7.73 -9.24
N LYS A 31 -5.44 6.71 -8.84
CA LYS A 31 -5.92 6.55 -7.46
C LYS A 31 -5.96 5.10 -6.95
N ILE A 32 -5.53 4.14 -7.77
CA ILE A 32 -5.52 2.72 -7.41
C ILE A 32 -4.07 2.23 -7.35
N PHE A 33 -3.64 1.82 -6.16
CA PHE A 33 -2.32 1.26 -5.91
C PHE A 33 -2.46 -0.26 -5.81
N LEU A 34 -1.81 -0.99 -6.72
CA LEU A 34 -1.71 -2.45 -6.61
C LEU A 34 -0.56 -2.80 -5.68
N LEU A 35 -0.88 -3.13 -4.43
CA LEU A 35 0.10 -3.53 -3.43
C LEU A 35 0.36 -5.03 -3.49
N HIS A 36 1.63 -5.41 -3.65
CA HIS A 36 2.06 -6.80 -3.65
C HIS A 36 2.35 -7.27 -2.21
N TRP A 37 1.59 -8.26 -1.76
CA TRP A 37 1.77 -8.87 -0.43
C TRP A 37 2.73 -10.05 -0.49
N ASN A 38 3.68 -10.11 0.45
CA ASN A 38 4.62 -11.23 0.54
C ASN A 38 3.88 -12.50 0.99
N LYS A 39 3.84 -13.51 0.11
CA LYS A 39 3.14 -14.79 0.35
C LYS A 39 3.89 -15.77 1.25
N ILE A 40 5.17 -15.51 1.56
CA ILE A 40 6.05 -16.41 2.33
C ILE A 40 5.78 -16.25 3.82
N ASN A 41 5.53 -15.02 4.29
CA ASN A 41 5.31 -14.71 5.71
C ASN A 41 3.82 -14.51 6.04
N LYS A 42 2.98 -15.49 5.68
CA LYS A 42 1.51 -15.43 5.87
C LYS A 42 1.08 -15.08 7.29
N ASN A 43 1.84 -15.48 8.30
CA ASN A 43 1.50 -15.24 9.71
C ASN A 43 1.80 -13.81 10.19
N ASN A 44 2.73 -13.10 9.54
CA ASN A 44 3.11 -11.72 9.88
C ASN A 44 2.40 -10.67 9.03
N ALA A 45 1.57 -11.08 8.07
CA ALA A 45 0.88 -10.19 7.16
C ALA A 45 -0.60 -10.61 7.07
N LEU A 46 -1.33 -10.39 8.16
CA LEU A 46 -2.78 -10.28 8.09
C LEU A 46 -3.10 -9.27 6.96
N LYS A 47 -4.03 -9.62 6.07
CA LYS A 47 -4.43 -8.73 4.99
C LYS A 47 -5.28 -7.60 5.59
N PRO A 48 -5.05 -6.35 5.19
CA PRO A 48 -5.89 -5.26 5.63
C PRO A 48 -7.33 -5.46 5.12
N GLN A 49 -8.28 -5.09 5.96
CA GLN A 49 -9.71 -5.18 5.66
C GLN A 49 -10.16 -3.95 4.86
N GLU A 50 -11.29 -4.10 4.16
CA GLU A 50 -11.93 -2.98 3.48
C GLU A 50 -12.17 -1.83 4.46
N GLY A 51 -11.86 -0.61 4.01
CA GLY A 51 -12.06 0.59 4.80
C GLY A 51 -10.89 0.97 5.71
N GLU A 52 -9.96 0.05 5.98
CA GLU A 52 -8.74 0.34 6.74
C GLU A 52 -7.77 1.21 5.94
N LEU A 53 -6.97 2.01 6.64
CA LEU A 53 -5.96 2.88 6.04
C LEU A 53 -4.57 2.24 6.14
N ILE A 54 -3.77 2.47 5.10
CA ILE A 54 -2.37 2.05 4.98
C ILE A 54 -1.51 3.29 4.71
N ILE A 55 -0.44 3.48 5.49
CA ILE A 55 0.65 4.37 5.06
C ILE A 55 1.59 3.64 4.11
N ILE A 56 1.87 4.27 2.98
CA ILE A 56 2.92 3.83 2.06
C ILE A 56 4.18 4.62 2.39
N ARG A 57 5.27 3.91 2.64
CA ARG A 57 6.58 4.48 2.92
C ARG A 57 7.60 4.06 1.88
N GLN A 58 8.52 4.96 1.55
CA GLN A 58 9.68 4.69 0.72
C GLN A 58 10.89 5.40 1.35
N TYR A 59 12.04 4.71 1.44
CA TYR A 59 13.25 5.25 2.08
C TYR A 59 13.02 5.83 3.49
N GLY A 60 12.05 5.28 4.23
CA GLY A 60 11.66 5.76 5.57
C GLY A 60 10.68 6.94 5.59
N CYS A 61 10.37 7.56 4.45
CA CYS A 61 9.42 8.67 4.35
C CYS A 61 8.01 8.19 4.00
N VAL A 62 6.97 8.76 4.62
CA VAL A 62 5.57 8.53 4.22
C VAL A 62 5.30 9.29 2.93
N THR A 63 4.84 8.59 1.89
CA THR A 63 4.57 9.18 0.58
C THR A 63 3.09 9.28 0.29
N HIS A 64 2.30 8.32 0.79
CA HIS A 64 0.86 8.28 0.58
C HIS A 64 0.14 7.70 1.80
N ILE A 65 -1.12 8.09 1.96
CA ILE A 65 -2.09 7.43 2.81
C ILE A 65 -3.19 6.91 1.90
N VAL A 66 -3.39 5.60 1.89
CA VAL A 66 -4.37 4.93 1.01
C VAL A 66 -5.41 4.20 1.84
N LYS A 67 -6.64 4.12 1.31
CA LYS A 67 -7.73 3.35 1.89
C LYS A 67 -7.90 2.05 1.11
N VAL A 68 -8.08 0.94 1.83
CA VAL A 68 -8.31 -0.35 1.20
C VAL A 68 -9.73 -0.41 0.65
N PHE A 69 -9.82 -0.70 -0.64
CA PHE A 69 -11.07 -1.00 -1.32
C PHE A 69 -11.04 -2.47 -1.73
N ASN A 70 -12.10 -3.21 -1.41
CA ASN A 70 -12.25 -4.58 -1.87
C ASN A 70 -12.71 -4.55 -3.33
N ASN A 71 -11.75 -4.55 -4.25
CA ASN A 71 -12.06 -4.50 -5.67
C ASN A 71 -12.34 -5.93 -6.16
N THR A 72 -13.58 -6.39 -5.99
CA THR A 72 -14.13 -7.48 -6.82
C THR A 72 -14.27 -6.93 -8.23
N LEU A 73 -13.19 -7.01 -9.02
CA LEU A 73 -13.23 -6.94 -10.47
C LEU A 73 -13.18 -8.36 -11.04
#